data_AF-A0A9E5K4U9-F1
#
_entry.id   AF-A0A9E5K4U9-F1
#
_cell.length_a   1.000
_cell.length_b   1.000
_cell.length_c   1.000
_cell.angle_alpha   90.00
_cell.angle_beta   90.00
_cell.angle_gamma   90.00
#
_symmetry.space_group_name_H-M   'P 1'
#
loop_
_entity.id
_entity.type
_entity.pdbx_description
1 polymer ?
#
loop_
_entity_poly.entity_id
_entity_poly.type
_entity_poly.pdbx_seq_one_letter_code
_entity_poly.pdbx_strand_id
1 'polypeptide(L)'
;MGRPFDGTQEENKRVLGWSKFENTIMKVSSLPDPKMFPERDAGKVIKNLVNRFTPMRLIYGGGFDDKSDAQSYRAYRENIRSYLAALSPLEQSMIMGGNAQRLFGFER
;
A
#
# COMPACT_ATOMS: atom_id res chain seq x y z
N MET A 1 11.83 2.35 9.77
CA MET A 1 10.77 1.42 10.21
C MET A 1 9.42 2.00 9.81
N GLY A 2 8.65 1.33 8.96
CA GLY A 2 7.36 1.85 8.49
C GLY A 2 6.90 1.38 7.11
N ARG A 3 7.70 0.57 6.39
CA ARG A 3 7.29 -0.05 5.13
C ARG A 3 7.01 -1.53 5.35
N PRO A 4 6.04 -2.14 4.63
CA PRO A 4 5.75 -3.57 4.74
C PRO A 4 6.92 -4.52 4.45
N PHE A 5 8.03 -3.98 3.92
CA PHE A 5 9.23 -4.73 3.51
C PHE A 5 10.48 -4.35 4.31
N ASP A 6 10.41 -3.35 5.19
CA ASP A 6 11.54 -2.91 6.02
C ASP A 6 11.50 -3.64 7.37
N GLY A 7 12.63 -4.18 7.79
CA GLY A 7 12.78 -4.84 9.09
C GLY A 7 12.62 -6.37 9.06
N THR A 8 12.77 -6.96 10.24
CA THR A 8 12.65 -8.40 10.48
C THR A 8 11.20 -8.87 10.40
N GLN A 9 10.97 -10.19 10.27
CA GLN A 9 9.62 -10.75 10.30
C GLN A 9 8.87 -10.42 11.62
N GLU A 10 9.57 -10.37 12.75
CA GLU A 10 8.98 -10.05 14.04
C GLU A 10 8.56 -8.58 14.15
N GLU A 11 9.37 -7.66 13.62
CA GLU A 11 8.99 -6.25 13.52
C GLU A 11 7.78 -6.06 12.61
N ASN A 12 7.76 -6.75 11.46
CA ASN A 12 6.60 -6.74 10.57
C ASN A 12 5.34 -7.26 11.27
N LYS A 13 5.42 -8.35 12.04
CA LYS A 13 4.28 -8.87 12.83
C LYS A 13 3.77 -7.83 13.84
N ARG A 14 4.67 -7.11 14.53
CA ARG A 14 4.29 -6.05 15.47
C ARG A 14 3.55 -4.91 14.78
N VAL A 15 4.09 -4.40 13.66
CA VAL A 15 3.45 -3.34 12.86
C VAL A 15 2.09 -3.79 12.34
N LEU A 16 2.00 -5.00 11.79
CA LEU A 16 0.73 -5.55 11.33
C LEU A 16 -0.26 -5.85 12.46
N GLY A 17 0.19 -5.89 13.72
CA GLY A 17 -0.64 -5.99 14.91
C GLY A 17 -1.33 -4.67 15.29
N TRP A 18 -0.87 -3.54 14.76
CA TRP A 18 -1.54 -2.25 14.94
C TRP A 18 -2.86 -2.14 14.18
N SER A 19 -3.20 -3.13 13.34
CA SER A 19 -4.51 -3.20 12.69
C SER A 19 -5.69 -3.22 13.66
N LYS A 20 -5.45 -3.62 14.93
CA LYS A 20 -6.41 -3.59 16.02
C LYS A 20 -6.82 -2.18 16.46
N PHE A 21 -6.03 -1.15 16.13
CA PHE A 21 -6.33 0.24 16.44
C PHE A 21 -7.04 0.89 15.25
N GLU A 22 -8.27 1.35 15.46
CA GLU A 22 -9.14 1.85 14.38
C GLU A 22 -8.57 3.08 13.68
N ASN A 23 -7.82 3.92 14.40
CA ASN A 23 -7.17 5.12 13.89
C ASN A 23 -5.84 4.87 13.18
N THR A 24 -5.40 3.61 13.05
CA THR A 24 -4.17 3.27 12.32
C THR A 24 -4.47 3.07 10.85
N ILE A 25 -3.79 3.88 10.02
CA ILE A 25 -3.81 3.80 8.55
C ILE A 25 -2.48 3.22 8.07
N MET A 26 -2.54 2.33 7.07
CA MET A 26 -1.35 1.73 6.46
C MET A 26 -1.14 2.25 5.04
N LYS A 27 0.09 2.64 4.72
CA LYS A 27 0.46 3.12 3.38
C LYS A 27 1.07 2.00 2.54
N VAL A 28 0.41 1.66 1.44
CA VAL A 28 0.94 0.76 0.41
C VAL A 28 1.85 1.58 -0.50
N SER A 29 3.15 1.51 -0.26
CA SER A 29 4.16 2.26 -1.00
C SER A 29 5.49 1.55 -1.05
N SER A 30 6.34 1.96 -1.99
CA SER A 30 7.70 1.44 -2.18
C SER A 30 7.73 -0.10 -2.21
N LEU A 31 6.83 -0.72 -2.97
CA LEU A 31 6.91 -2.17 -3.17
C LEU A 31 8.25 -2.49 -3.81
N PRO A 32 9.00 -3.48 -3.29
CA PRO A 32 10.25 -3.87 -3.88
C PRO A 32 10.04 -4.48 -5.27
N ASP A 33 11.08 -4.44 -6.09
CA ASP A 33 11.13 -5.24 -7.31
C ASP A 33 10.94 -6.72 -6.94
N PRO A 34 9.96 -7.43 -7.53
CA PRO A 34 9.78 -8.87 -7.32
C PRO A 34 11.06 -9.69 -7.55
N LYS A 35 11.99 -9.21 -8.38
CA LYS A 35 13.29 -9.87 -8.62
C LYS A 35 14.26 -9.76 -7.44
N MET A 36 14.15 -8.71 -6.62
CA MET A 36 15.01 -8.51 -5.46
C MET A 36 14.57 -9.36 -4.26
N PHE A 37 13.28 -9.68 -4.16
CA PHE A 37 12.72 -10.48 -3.06
C PHE A 37 11.66 -11.46 -3.60
N PRO A 38 12.06 -12.49 -4.37
CA PRO A 38 11.14 -13.44 -4.98
C PRO A 38 10.29 -14.20 -3.95
N GLU A 39 10.77 -14.35 -2.73
CA GLU A 39 10.04 -14.94 -1.60
C GLU A 39 8.94 -14.02 -1.03
N ARG A 40 8.96 -12.73 -1.37
CA ARG A 40 8.01 -11.71 -0.89
C ARG A 40 7.05 -11.31 -2.01
N ASP A 41 6.10 -12.21 -2.29
CA ASP A 41 4.99 -11.97 -3.23
C ASP A 41 4.18 -10.72 -2.80
N ALA A 42 4.31 -9.65 -3.59
CA ALA A 42 3.62 -8.39 -3.36
C ALA A 42 2.10 -8.53 -3.31
N GLY A 43 1.52 -9.41 -4.13
CA GLY A 43 0.09 -9.69 -4.13
C GLY A 43 -0.37 -10.31 -2.80
N LYS A 44 0.39 -11.28 -2.27
CA LYS A 44 0.11 -11.86 -0.94
C LYS A 44 0.23 -10.83 0.18
N VAL A 45 1.23 -9.97 0.13
CA VAL A 45 1.41 -8.89 1.13
C VAL A 45 0.22 -7.94 1.08
N ILE A 46 -0.16 -7.44 -0.10
CA ILE A 46 -1.28 -6.50 -0.26
C ILE A 46 -2.59 -7.16 0.18
N LYS A 47 -2.84 -8.42 -0.18
CA LYS A 47 -4.02 -9.16 0.28
C LYS A 47 -4.07 -9.26 1.80
N ASN A 48 -2.95 -9.54 2.46
CA ASN A 48 -2.88 -9.56 3.92
C ASN A 48 -3.13 -8.17 4.54
N LEU A 49 -2.61 -7.10 3.94
CA LEU A 49 -2.88 -5.73 4.38
C LEU A 49 -4.37 -5.38 4.25
N VAL A 50 -5.01 -5.72 3.12
CA VAL A 50 -6.45 -5.52 2.92
C VAL A 50 -7.25 -6.27 3.98
N ASN A 51 -6.93 -7.54 4.25
CA ASN A 51 -7.65 -8.33 5.24
C ASN A 51 -7.52 -7.77 6.67
N ARG A 52 -6.37 -7.17 7.01
CA ARG A 52 -6.12 -6.65 8.36
C ARG A 52 -6.65 -5.23 8.56
N PHE A 53 -6.37 -4.35 7.62
CA PHE A 53 -6.66 -2.92 7.73
C PHE A 53 -8.00 -2.55 7.09
N THR A 54 -8.58 -3.41 6.26
CA THR A 54 -9.70 -3.10 5.35
C THR A 54 -9.32 -2.09 4.27
N PRO A 55 -10.01 -2.07 3.12
CA PRO A 55 -9.75 -1.07 2.08
C PRO A 55 -9.87 0.38 2.54
N MET A 56 -10.62 0.67 3.62
CA MET A 56 -10.86 2.04 4.12
C MET A 56 -9.74 2.59 5.00
N ARG A 57 -8.76 1.77 5.38
CA ARG A 57 -7.58 2.20 6.15
C ARG A 57 -6.26 1.95 5.42
N LEU A 58 -6.33 1.83 4.09
CA LEU A 58 -5.17 1.74 3.22
C LEU A 58 -5.06 3.00 2.35
N ILE A 59 -3.86 3.55 2.22
CA ILE A 59 -3.56 4.63 1.28
C ILE A 59 -2.46 4.22 0.32
N TYR A 60 -2.61 4.58 -0.95
CA TYR A 60 -1.55 4.45 -1.95
C TYR A 60 -0.49 5.54 -1.76
N GLY A 61 0.76 5.18 -2.04
CA GLY A 61 1.76 6.18 -2.40
C GLY A 61 2.92 5.58 -3.18
N GLY A 62 3.60 6.42 -3.95
CA GLY A 62 4.83 6.05 -4.61
C GLY A 62 6.03 6.03 -3.67
N GLY A 63 7.13 5.44 -4.17
CA GLY A 63 8.49 5.56 -3.62
C GLY A 63 9.40 6.30 -4.60
N PHE A 64 8.91 7.41 -5.15
CA PHE A 64 9.58 8.15 -6.22
C PHE A 64 10.73 9.00 -5.67
N ASP A 65 11.78 9.10 -6.48
CA ASP A 65 13.00 9.87 -6.25
C ASP A 65 13.29 10.80 -7.43
N ASP A 66 14.49 11.41 -7.45
CA ASP A 66 14.95 12.33 -8.49
C ASP A 66 15.12 11.69 -9.88
N LYS A 67 15.09 10.35 -9.97
CA LYS A 67 15.18 9.60 -11.24
C LYS A 67 13.82 9.17 -11.77
N SER A 68 12.76 9.39 -11.00
CA SER A 68 11.41 9.02 -11.37
C SER A 68 10.84 9.99 -12.41
N ASP A 69 10.28 9.43 -13.48
CA ASP A 69 9.64 10.18 -14.57
C ASP A 69 8.13 9.89 -14.65
N ALA A 70 7.43 10.55 -15.57
CA ALA A 70 6.00 10.37 -15.73
C ALA A 70 5.60 8.95 -16.18
N GLN A 71 6.50 8.21 -16.84
CA GLN A 71 6.23 6.84 -17.29
C GLN A 71 6.31 5.86 -16.13
N SER A 72 7.43 5.88 -15.39
CA SER A 72 7.65 5.09 -14.17
C SER A 72 6.61 5.38 -13.10
N TYR A 73 6.18 6.64 -12.94
CA TYR A 73 5.06 7.01 -12.06
C TYR A 73 3.78 6.25 -12.39
N ARG A 74 3.37 6.30 -13.66
CA ARG A 74 2.14 5.64 -14.13
C ARG A 74 2.26 4.12 -14.06
N ALA A 75 3.39 3.56 -14.49
CA ALA A 75 3.64 2.12 -14.45
C ALA A 75 3.54 1.58 -13.02
N TYR A 76 4.14 2.28 -12.05
CA TYR A 76 4.05 1.89 -10.64
C TYR A 76 2.60 1.94 -10.13
N ARG A 77 1.87 3.01 -10.44
CA ARG A 77 0.46 3.14 -10.06
C ARG A 77 -0.40 1.99 -10.60
N GLU A 78 -0.21 1.63 -11.87
CA GLU A 78 -0.96 0.54 -12.50
C GLU A 78 -0.56 -0.84 -11.95
N ASN A 79 0.72 -1.03 -11.61
CA ASN A 79 1.17 -2.24 -10.92
C ASN A 79 0.46 -2.41 -9.57
N ILE A 80 0.39 -1.36 -8.73
CA ILE A 80 -0.39 -1.41 -7.48
C ILE A 80 -1.85 -1.74 -7.75
N ARG A 81 -2.47 -1.06 -8.72
CA ARG A 81 -3.88 -1.27 -9.06
C ARG A 81 -4.15 -2.72 -9.46
N SER A 82 -3.22 -3.38 -10.16
CA SER A 82 -3.35 -4.79 -10.55
C SER A 82 -3.51 -5.74 -9.36
N TYR A 83 -2.82 -5.49 -8.24
CA TYR A 83 -2.95 -6.31 -7.03
C TYR A 83 -4.27 -6.10 -6.28
N LEU A 84 -4.99 -5.03 -6.61
CA LEU A 84 -6.30 -4.69 -6.04
C LEU A 84 -7.47 -5.13 -6.93
N ALA A 85 -7.20 -5.85 -8.03
CA ALA A 85 -8.21 -6.20 -9.04
C ALA A 85 -9.40 -7.02 -8.48
N ALA A 86 -9.21 -7.74 -7.38
CA ALA A 86 -10.27 -8.50 -6.71
C ALA A 86 -11.22 -7.63 -5.85
N LEU A 87 -10.87 -6.37 -5.58
CA LEU A 87 -11.69 -5.44 -4.81
C LEU A 87 -12.71 -4.74 -5.70
N SER A 88 -13.80 -4.29 -5.10
CA SER A 88 -14.80 -3.48 -5.81
C SER A 88 -14.19 -2.17 -6.33
N PRO A 89 -14.75 -1.55 -7.39
CA PRO A 89 -14.28 -0.27 -7.89
C PRO A 89 -14.22 0.83 -6.83
N LEU A 90 -15.16 0.82 -5.87
CA LEU A 90 -15.20 1.76 -4.75
C LEU A 90 -14.02 1.53 -3.79
N GLU A 91 -13.76 0.28 -3.41
CA GLU A 91 -12.63 -0.03 -2.53
C GLU A 91 -11.30 0.34 -3.20
N GLN A 92 -11.14 0.03 -4.48
CA GLN A 92 -9.97 0.43 -5.24
C GLN A 92 -9.81 1.96 -5.25
N SER A 93 -10.88 2.73 -5.51
CA SER A 93 -10.78 4.20 -5.55
C SER A 93 -10.45 4.81 -4.18
N MET A 94 -10.96 4.23 -3.09
CA MET A 94 -10.62 4.66 -1.73
C MET A 94 -9.14 4.42 -1.42
N ILE A 95 -8.59 3.25 -1.74
CA ILE A 95 -7.15 2.97 -1.55
C ILE A 95 -6.30 3.89 -2.41
N MET A 96 -6.69 4.09 -3.67
CA MET A 96 -5.90 4.82 -4.67
C MET A 96 -5.96 6.35 -4.52
N GLY A 97 -6.75 6.89 -3.58
CA GLY A 97 -6.76 8.32 -3.29
C GLY A 97 -7.83 8.79 -2.30
N GLY A 98 -9.01 8.17 -2.28
CA GLY A 98 -10.13 8.64 -1.45
C GLY A 98 -9.84 8.65 0.05
N ASN A 99 -9.10 7.65 0.55
CA ASN A 99 -8.68 7.60 1.95
C ASN A 99 -7.65 8.69 2.29
N ALA A 100 -6.72 8.98 1.38
CA ALA A 100 -5.73 10.05 1.57
C ALA A 100 -6.42 11.42 1.59
N GLN A 101 -7.38 11.66 0.68
CA GLN A 101 -8.20 12.86 0.69
C GLN A 101 -8.92 13.05 2.03
N ARG A 102 -9.59 11.99 2.53
CA ARG A 102 -10.28 12.04 3.83
C ARG A 102 -9.33 12.25 5.00
N LEU A 103 -8.18 11.58 5.01
CA LEU A 103 -7.22 11.61 6.12
C LEU A 103 -6.52 12.97 6.25
N PHE A 104 -6.14 13.57 5.11
CA PHE A 104 -5.36 14.81 5.10
C PHE A 104 -6.21 16.06 4.87
N GLY A 105 -7.53 15.92 4.67
CA GLY A 105 -8.42 17.05 4.47
C GLY A 105 -8.18 17.80 3.17
N PHE A 106 -7.76 17.11 2.10
CA PHE A 106 -7.59 17.75 0.80
C PHE A 106 -8.96 18.18 0.25
N GLU A 107 -9.11 19.48 0.00
CA GLU A 107 -10.29 20.07 -0.61
C GLU A 107 -10.50 19.49 -2.02
N ARG A 108 -11.76 19.50 -2.47
CA ARG A 108 -12.13 19.05 -3.82
C ARG A 108 -11.85 20.12 -4.85
#